data_AF-D2VVX7-F1
#
_entry.id   AF-D2VVX7-F1
#
_cell.length_a   1.000
_cell.length_b   1.000
_cell.length_c   1.000
_cell.angle_alpha   90.00
_cell.angle_beta   90.00
_cell.angle_gamma   90.00
#
_symmetry.space_group_name_H-M   'P 1'
#
loop_
_entity.id
_entity.type
_entity.pdbx_description
1 polymer ?
#
loop_
_entity_poly.entity_id
_entity_poly.type
_entity_poly.pdbx_seq_one_letter_code
_entity_poly.pdbx_strand_id
1 'polypeptide(L)'
;MSKTSSNENSSTPSSTSSEQQQVEKVATEETINTTTSSSSSSWLKSLLKYGSWVVVGTGWAAVMGLSIFHRFKPVNPDPSIDPRALEYVGSTYTLKQGYPALALHASCGMVCLGLGIFQFQESFRARHMKLHKWMGYIFNSSIVLGAIGSIGLIPYSAGGLATKSAFTLLTSIWVGTMGMAMAYVLPKWINPFKSLINKEKEYRIQKHREWMIRCYATVMSSISLRVYLALFTVYNIFQQKEGINVDAAVKDSYTSSVWLSFVTNLILSEIYINCVYRK
;
A
#
# COMPACT_ATOMS: atom_id res chain seq x y z
N MET A 1 -76.17 -70.03 6.88
CA MET A 1 -76.68 -70.01 8.27
C MET A 1 -75.51 -69.70 9.18
N SER A 2 -75.57 -68.61 9.98
CA SER A 2 -74.67 -68.32 11.12
C SER A 2 -73.21 -67.97 10.75
N LYS A 3 -72.47 -67.04 11.37
CA LYS A 3 -72.66 -65.99 12.39
C LYS A 3 -71.40 -65.10 12.34
N THR A 4 -71.60 -63.85 12.71
CA THR A 4 -70.67 -62.83 13.24
C THR A 4 -69.31 -63.28 13.81
N SER A 5 -68.26 -62.49 13.55
CA SER A 5 -67.24 -62.12 14.54
C SER A 5 -66.57 -60.79 14.19
N SER A 6 -66.56 -59.90 15.16
CA SER A 6 -65.91 -58.60 15.29
C SER A 6 -64.40 -58.62 15.06
N ASN A 7 -63.84 -57.50 14.57
CA ASN A 7 -62.61 -56.97 15.15
C ASN A 7 -62.48 -55.45 14.89
N GLU A 8 -62.31 -54.70 15.97
CA GLU A 8 -61.92 -53.29 15.97
C GLU A 8 -60.49 -53.14 15.46
N ASN A 9 -60.19 -52.04 14.77
CA ASN A 9 -58.83 -51.50 14.79
C ASN A 9 -58.84 -49.99 14.59
N SER A 10 -58.36 -49.31 15.63
CA SER A 10 -58.08 -47.88 15.70
C SER A 10 -56.99 -47.47 14.72
N SER A 11 -57.26 -46.48 13.88
CA SER A 11 -56.27 -45.83 13.02
C SER A 11 -55.59 -44.66 13.76
N THR A 12 -54.33 -44.82 14.11
CA THR A 12 -53.39 -43.73 14.43
C THR A 12 -52.99 -42.97 13.16
N PRO A 13 -52.98 -41.61 13.14
CA PRO A 13 -52.50 -40.86 11.98
C PRO A 13 -50.99 -40.59 12.02
N SER A 14 -50.34 -40.91 10.89
CA SER A 14 -49.23 -40.19 10.21
C SER A 14 -47.98 -39.77 11.01
N SER A 15 -46.95 -40.63 11.04
CA SER A 15 -45.56 -40.26 11.40
C SER A 15 -44.69 -39.85 10.18
N THR A 16 -45.11 -40.17 8.96
CA THR A 16 -44.34 -39.92 7.73
C THR A 16 -44.38 -38.48 7.23
N SER A 17 -45.42 -37.71 7.56
CA SER A 17 -45.55 -36.31 7.13
C SER A 17 -44.65 -35.35 7.93
N SER A 18 -44.37 -35.66 9.19
CA SER A 18 -43.55 -34.82 10.07
C SER A 18 -42.06 -34.93 9.77
N GLU A 19 -41.57 -36.12 9.41
CA GLU A 19 -40.17 -36.33 9.04
C GLU A 19 -39.82 -35.65 7.71
N GLN A 20 -40.71 -35.73 6.71
CA GLN A 20 -40.50 -35.05 5.43
C GLN A 20 -40.46 -33.52 5.59
N GLN A 21 -41.34 -32.94 6.40
CA GLN A 21 -41.30 -31.50 6.70
C GLN A 21 -40.03 -31.08 7.43
N GLN A 22 -39.48 -31.95 8.29
CA GLN A 22 -38.26 -31.64 9.03
C GLN A 22 -37.03 -31.68 8.11
N VAL A 23 -36.96 -32.64 7.17
CA VAL A 23 -35.88 -32.72 6.16
C VAL A 23 -35.91 -31.52 5.21
N GLU A 24 -37.10 -31.13 4.76
CA GLU A 24 -37.26 -29.98 3.85
C GLU A 24 -36.86 -28.66 4.52
N LYS A 25 -37.18 -28.50 5.81
CA LYS A 25 -36.80 -27.33 6.62
C LYS A 25 -35.28 -27.24 6.83
N VAL A 26 -34.61 -28.37 7.09
CA VAL A 26 -33.15 -28.40 7.24
C VAL A 26 -32.46 -28.07 5.91
N ALA A 27 -32.94 -28.61 4.79
CA ALA A 27 -32.40 -28.29 3.47
C ALA A 27 -32.58 -26.82 3.09
N THR A 28 -33.70 -26.20 3.44
CA THR A 28 -33.93 -24.76 3.20
C THR A 28 -33.06 -23.89 4.09
N GLU A 29 -32.89 -24.22 5.38
CA GLU A 29 -31.99 -23.49 6.28
C GLU A 29 -30.52 -23.56 5.84
N GLU A 30 -30.06 -24.71 5.35
CA GLU A 30 -28.70 -24.89 4.83
C GLU A 30 -28.46 -24.12 3.52
N THR A 31 -29.48 -24.06 2.66
CA THR A 31 -29.44 -23.27 1.41
C THR A 31 -29.43 -21.77 1.67
N ILE A 32 -30.17 -21.30 2.69
CA ILE A 32 -30.21 -19.89 3.11
C ILE A 32 -28.88 -19.47 3.77
N ASN A 33 -28.27 -20.33 4.58
CA ASN A 33 -26.99 -20.05 5.24
C ASN A 33 -25.81 -20.01 4.24
N THR A 34 -25.84 -20.84 3.20
CA THR A 34 -24.84 -20.83 2.13
C THR A 34 -24.96 -19.61 1.20
N THR A 35 -26.18 -19.17 0.87
CA THR A 35 -26.38 -17.94 0.06
C THR A 35 -26.04 -16.66 0.82
N THR A 36 -26.38 -16.56 2.11
CA THR A 36 -26.07 -15.37 2.94
C THR A 36 -24.57 -15.21 3.22
N SER A 37 -23.85 -16.30 3.49
CA SER A 37 -22.38 -16.26 3.67
C SER A 37 -21.63 -15.95 2.37
N SER A 38 -22.11 -16.47 1.23
CA SER A 38 -21.58 -16.18 -0.12
C SER A 38 -21.73 -14.70 -0.49
N SER A 39 -22.93 -14.14 -0.31
CA SER A 39 -23.26 -12.75 -0.63
C SER A 39 -22.45 -11.74 0.20
N SER A 40 -22.35 -11.97 1.52
CA SER A 40 -21.57 -11.14 2.44
C SER A 40 -20.08 -11.05 2.04
N SER A 41 -19.51 -12.16 1.55
CA SER A 41 -18.11 -12.18 1.09
C SER A 41 -17.88 -11.46 -0.25
N SER A 42 -18.90 -11.35 -1.10
CA SER A 42 -18.80 -10.82 -2.46
C SER A 42 -18.81 -9.28 -2.52
N TRP A 43 -19.65 -8.64 -1.69
CA TRP A 43 -19.68 -7.19 -1.59
C TRP A 43 -18.45 -6.65 -0.87
N LEU A 44 -17.92 -7.35 0.15
CA LEU A 44 -16.64 -7.02 0.79
C LEU A 44 -15.46 -7.08 -0.19
N LYS A 45 -15.41 -8.09 -1.06
CA LYS A 45 -14.40 -8.19 -2.14
C LYS A 45 -14.54 -7.04 -3.14
N SER A 46 -15.77 -6.63 -3.45
CA SER A 46 -16.05 -5.49 -4.31
C SER A 46 -15.69 -4.16 -3.63
N LEU A 47 -15.99 -4.01 -2.35
CA LEU A 47 -15.65 -2.83 -1.54
C LEU A 47 -14.12 -2.67 -1.40
N LEU A 48 -13.36 -3.76 -1.28
CA LEU A 48 -11.90 -3.72 -1.29
C LEU A 48 -11.33 -3.42 -2.69
N LYS A 49 -11.96 -3.96 -3.73
CA LYS A 49 -11.58 -3.76 -5.14
C LYS A 49 -11.85 -2.33 -5.62
N TYR A 50 -12.96 -1.71 -5.21
CA TYR A 50 -13.38 -0.36 -5.60
C TYR A 50 -13.05 0.71 -4.55
N GLY A 51 -13.00 0.37 -3.27
CA GLY A 51 -12.61 1.28 -2.18
C GLY A 51 -11.15 1.72 -2.27
N SER A 52 -10.28 0.87 -2.83
CA SER A 52 -8.90 1.25 -3.19
C SER A 52 -8.88 2.37 -4.24
N TRP A 53 -9.78 2.35 -5.22
CA TRP A 53 -9.93 3.42 -6.23
C TRP A 53 -10.57 4.68 -5.65
N VAL A 54 -11.44 4.56 -4.65
CA VAL A 54 -12.02 5.71 -3.95
C VAL A 54 -10.97 6.40 -3.08
N VAL A 55 -10.15 5.67 -2.31
CA VAL A 55 -9.04 6.24 -1.50
C VAL A 55 -7.96 6.86 -2.39
N VAL A 56 -7.67 6.25 -3.53
CA VAL A 56 -6.76 6.78 -4.55
C VAL A 56 -7.35 8.02 -5.21
N GLY A 57 -8.61 7.97 -5.62
CA GLY A 57 -9.31 9.08 -6.26
C GLY A 57 -9.48 10.27 -5.33
N THR A 58 -9.79 10.04 -4.05
CA THR A 58 -9.87 11.09 -3.03
C THR A 58 -8.50 11.66 -2.68
N GLY A 59 -7.45 10.83 -2.64
CA GLY A 59 -6.07 11.28 -2.48
C GLY A 59 -5.61 12.18 -3.63
N TRP A 60 -5.85 11.78 -4.87
CA TRP A 60 -5.56 12.59 -6.06
C TRP A 60 -6.40 13.87 -6.12
N ALA A 61 -7.69 13.80 -5.83
CA ALA A 61 -8.58 14.96 -5.80
C ALA A 61 -8.21 15.94 -4.67
N ALA A 62 -7.78 15.46 -3.50
CA ALA A 62 -7.32 16.28 -2.40
C ALA A 62 -5.98 16.97 -2.72
N VAL A 63 -5.03 16.27 -3.34
CA VAL A 63 -3.74 16.83 -3.80
C VAL A 63 -3.97 17.87 -4.90
N MET A 64 -4.86 17.59 -5.84
CA MET A 64 -5.22 18.53 -6.91
C MET A 64 -5.96 19.75 -6.34
N GLY A 65 -6.91 19.56 -5.43
CA GLY A 65 -7.63 20.62 -4.75
C GLY A 65 -6.73 21.50 -3.89
N LEU A 66 -5.77 20.90 -3.17
CA LEU A 66 -4.78 21.64 -2.37
C LEU A 66 -3.84 22.46 -3.26
N SER A 67 -3.36 21.88 -4.35
CA SER A 67 -2.49 22.57 -5.33
C SER A 67 -3.23 23.73 -6.01
N ILE A 68 -4.50 23.55 -6.37
CA ILE A 68 -5.36 24.59 -6.93
C ILE A 68 -5.65 25.69 -5.89
N PHE A 69 -5.91 25.34 -4.63
CA PHE A 69 -6.15 26.30 -3.56
C PHE A 69 -4.93 27.19 -3.28
N HIS A 70 -3.73 26.61 -3.20
CA HIS A 70 -2.48 27.37 -3.05
C HIS A 70 -2.18 28.26 -4.26
N ARG A 71 -2.63 27.87 -5.45
CA ARG A 71 -2.53 28.68 -6.68
C ARG A 71 -3.34 29.98 -6.62
N PHE A 72 -4.50 29.96 -5.97
CA PHE A 72 -5.38 31.14 -5.85
C PHE A 72 -4.99 32.08 -4.70
N LYS A 73 -4.14 31.64 -3.75
CA LYS A 73 -3.59 32.47 -2.67
C LYS A 73 -2.08 32.27 -2.56
N PRO A 74 -1.29 32.85 -3.48
CA PRO A 74 0.16 32.73 -3.46
C PRO A 74 0.70 33.21 -2.11
N VAL A 75 1.61 32.43 -1.54
CA VAL A 75 2.28 32.76 -0.28
C VAL A 75 3.26 33.89 -0.54
N ASN A 76 3.15 34.96 0.26
CA ASN A 76 4.09 36.06 0.16
C ASN A 76 5.48 35.59 0.62
N PRO A 77 6.56 35.82 -0.15
CA PRO A 77 7.91 35.41 0.24
C PRO A 77 8.44 36.15 1.49
N ASP A 78 7.85 37.29 1.85
CA ASP A 78 8.20 38.03 3.06
C ASP A 78 7.56 37.40 4.31
N PRO A 79 8.36 36.83 5.24
CA PRO A 79 7.84 36.21 6.45
C PRO A 79 7.19 37.19 7.44
N SER A 80 7.44 38.50 7.30
CA SER A 80 6.76 39.53 8.09
C SER A 80 5.33 39.79 7.60
N ILE A 81 5.05 39.50 6.33
CA ILE A 81 3.74 39.71 5.68
C ILE A 81 2.92 38.41 5.67
N ASP A 82 3.57 37.27 5.45
CA ASP A 82 2.94 35.95 5.50
C ASP A 82 3.77 34.99 6.35
N PRO A 83 3.34 34.69 7.60
CA PRO A 83 4.05 33.80 8.50
C PRO A 83 4.27 32.39 7.92
N ARG A 84 3.43 31.99 6.94
CA ARG A 84 3.58 30.71 6.27
C ARG A 84 4.91 30.62 5.53
N ALA A 85 5.51 31.74 5.09
CA ALA A 85 6.84 31.79 4.47
C ALA A 85 7.93 31.10 5.31
N LEU A 86 7.83 31.15 6.65
CA LEU A 86 8.73 30.48 7.58
C LEU A 86 8.61 28.95 7.54
N GLU A 87 7.42 28.43 7.21
CA GLU A 87 7.19 27.00 7.02
C GLU A 87 7.78 26.49 5.69
N TYR A 88 8.07 27.40 4.75
CA TYR A 88 8.48 27.11 3.38
C TYR A 88 10.00 27.18 3.12
N VAL A 89 10.85 27.43 4.12
CA VAL A 89 12.32 27.52 3.95
C VAL A 89 13.01 26.19 4.32
N GLY A 90 13.29 25.35 3.31
CA GLY A 90 14.03 24.09 3.45
C GLY A 90 15.47 24.11 2.91
N SER A 91 15.96 25.24 2.39
CA SER A 91 17.24 25.30 1.67
C SER A 91 18.47 25.37 2.58
N THR A 92 18.36 25.98 3.77
CA THR A 92 19.51 26.23 4.66
C THR A 92 20.02 24.97 5.34
N TYR A 93 19.14 24.03 5.71
CA TYR A 93 19.57 22.79 6.37
C TYR A 93 20.23 21.82 5.38
N THR A 94 19.60 21.56 4.23
CA THR A 94 20.11 20.58 3.24
C THR A 94 21.50 20.93 2.70
N LEU A 95 21.82 22.22 2.58
CA LEU A 95 23.12 22.71 2.08
C LEU A 95 24.19 22.90 3.17
N LYS A 96 23.83 23.19 4.44
CA LYS A 96 24.82 23.43 5.53
C LYS A 96 24.91 22.34 6.60
N GLN A 97 23.86 21.54 6.85
CA GLN A 97 23.80 20.61 8.01
C GLN A 97 23.19 19.23 7.71
N GLY A 98 22.37 19.07 6.67
CA GLY A 98 21.65 17.84 6.32
C GLY A 98 22.43 16.83 5.48
N TYR A 99 23.70 17.11 5.17
CA TYR A 99 24.54 16.26 4.32
C TYR A 99 24.65 14.81 4.81
N PRO A 100 24.82 14.51 6.12
CA PRO A 100 24.90 13.12 6.58
C PRO A 100 23.59 12.35 6.41
N ALA A 101 22.45 12.97 6.71
CA ALA A 101 21.14 12.34 6.55
C ALA A 101 20.80 12.08 5.08
N LEU A 102 21.13 13.05 4.21
CA LEU A 102 20.97 12.93 2.76
C LEU A 102 21.89 11.85 2.18
N ALA A 103 23.16 11.85 2.56
CA ALA A 103 24.12 10.86 2.11
C ALA A 103 23.66 9.45 2.51
N LEU A 104 23.28 9.27 3.78
CA LEU A 104 22.78 7.99 4.30
C LEU A 104 21.53 7.51 3.55
N HIS A 105 20.54 8.40 3.38
CA HIS A 105 19.32 8.07 2.66
C HIS A 105 19.60 7.71 1.20
N ALA A 106 20.37 8.53 0.49
CA ALA A 106 20.66 8.36 -0.93
C ALA A 106 21.50 7.11 -1.20
N SER A 107 22.57 6.88 -0.43
CA SER A 107 23.43 5.69 -0.60
C SER A 107 22.65 4.41 -0.35
N CYS A 108 21.84 4.37 0.71
CA CYS A 108 21.00 3.22 1.02
C CYS A 108 19.91 3.00 -0.05
N GLY A 109 19.31 4.08 -0.56
CA GLY A 109 18.35 4.03 -1.66
C GLY A 109 18.95 3.45 -2.95
N MET A 110 20.17 3.85 -3.30
CA MET A 110 20.90 3.29 -4.45
C MET A 110 21.15 1.79 -4.30
N VAL A 111 21.58 1.35 -3.12
CA VAL A 111 21.77 -0.07 -2.82
C VAL A 111 20.46 -0.84 -2.97
N CYS A 112 19.35 -0.31 -2.45
CA CYS A 112 18.04 -0.94 -2.60
C CYS A 112 17.62 -1.06 -4.06
N LEU A 113 17.75 0.01 -4.85
CA LEU A 113 17.42 0.00 -6.28
C LEU A 113 18.27 -1.03 -7.05
N GLY A 114 19.59 -1.07 -6.81
CA GLY A 114 20.48 -2.00 -7.49
C GLY A 114 20.22 -3.46 -7.11
N LEU A 115 20.09 -3.75 -5.82
CA LEU A 115 19.88 -5.13 -5.35
C LEU A 115 18.50 -5.67 -5.75
N GLY A 116 17.48 -4.81 -5.83
CA GLY A 116 16.12 -5.24 -6.16
C GLY A 116 16.02 -5.96 -7.50
N ILE A 117 16.75 -5.50 -8.52
CA ILE A 117 16.75 -6.13 -9.87
C ILE A 117 17.08 -7.63 -9.77
N PHE A 118 18.13 -7.98 -9.02
CA PHE A 118 18.56 -9.36 -8.83
C PHE A 118 17.62 -10.16 -7.92
N GLN A 119 16.95 -9.50 -6.97
CA GLN A 119 16.03 -10.15 -6.02
C GLN A 119 14.76 -10.69 -6.69
N PHE A 120 14.26 -10.01 -7.72
CA PHE A 120 13.03 -10.40 -8.43
C PHE A 120 13.28 -11.37 -9.59
N GLN A 121 14.52 -11.54 -10.04
CA GLN A 121 14.85 -12.47 -11.12
C GLN A 121 14.74 -13.94 -10.67
N GLU A 122 13.80 -14.67 -11.27
CA GLU A 122 13.47 -16.04 -10.86
C GLU A 122 14.64 -17.03 -11.07
N SER A 123 15.30 -16.95 -12.21
CA SER A 123 16.45 -17.82 -12.54
C SER A 123 17.62 -17.64 -11.59
N PHE A 124 17.88 -16.39 -11.16
CA PHE A 124 18.92 -16.08 -10.18
C PHE A 124 18.56 -16.62 -8.79
N ARG A 125 17.31 -16.41 -8.35
CA ARG A 125 16.83 -16.89 -7.05
C ARG A 125 16.83 -18.43 -6.95
N ALA A 126 16.45 -19.12 -8.02
CA ALA A 126 16.45 -20.58 -8.07
C ALA A 126 17.87 -21.15 -8.01
N ARG A 127 18.83 -20.53 -8.72
CA ARG A 127 20.21 -21.02 -8.82
C ARG A 127 21.10 -20.59 -7.65
N HIS A 128 20.89 -19.40 -7.07
CA HIS A 128 21.78 -18.79 -6.08
C HIS A 128 21.06 -18.41 -4.78
N MET A 129 20.32 -19.35 -4.19
CA MET A 129 19.51 -19.11 -2.97
C MET A 129 20.30 -18.55 -1.78
N LYS A 130 21.57 -18.97 -1.59
CA LYS A 130 22.43 -18.42 -0.51
C LYS A 130 22.71 -16.93 -0.74
N LEU A 131 22.97 -16.54 -1.98
CA LEU A 131 23.25 -15.16 -2.36
C LEU A 131 21.99 -14.29 -2.27
N HIS A 132 20.83 -14.80 -2.71
CA HIS A 132 19.53 -14.16 -2.50
C HIS A 132 19.29 -13.77 -1.04
N LYS A 133 19.57 -14.69 -0.10
CA LYS A 133 19.46 -14.42 1.35
C LYS A 133 20.44 -13.33 1.82
N TRP A 134 21.71 -13.43 1.45
CA TRP A 134 22.73 -12.43 1.81
C TRP A 134 22.38 -11.03 1.29
N MET A 135 22.01 -10.94 0.01
CA MET A 135 21.53 -9.70 -0.59
C MET A 135 20.25 -9.20 0.09
N GLY A 136 19.39 -10.11 0.57
CA GLY A 136 18.17 -9.78 1.29
C GLY A 136 18.47 -9.11 2.64
N TYR A 137 19.47 -9.59 3.36
CA TYR A 137 19.94 -8.94 4.60
C TYR A 137 20.51 -7.55 4.33
N ILE A 138 21.36 -7.40 3.31
CA ILE A 138 21.93 -6.10 2.93
C ILE A 138 20.81 -5.12 2.51
N PHE A 139 19.85 -5.60 1.72
CA PHE A 139 18.70 -4.82 1.29
C PHE A 139 17.87 -4.37 2.50
N ASN A 140 17.54 -5.27 3.43
CA ASN A 140 16.79 -4.93 4.65
C ASN A 140 17.55 -3.92 5.54
N SER A 141 18.84 -4.13 5.80
CA SER A 141 19.66 -3.19 6.56
C SER A 141 19.73 -1.82 5.89
N SER A 142 19.80 -1.79 4.56
CA SER A 142 19.79 -0.54 3.79
C SER A 142 18.46 0.19 3.93
N ILE A 143 17.31 -0.50 3.94
CA ILE A 143 16.03 0.16 4.22
C ILE A 143 16.01 0.78 5.61
N VAL A 144 16.46 0.07 6.64
CA VAL A 144 16.46 0.58 8.01
C VAL A 144 17.33 1.84 8.12
N LEU A 145 18.56 1.79 7.62
CA LEU A 145 19.48 2.93 7.64
C LEU A 145 18.97 4.09 6.76
N GLY A 146 18.45 3.78 5.58
CA GLY A 146 17.88 4.76 4.67
C GLY A 146 16.63 5.44 5.21
N ALA A 147 15.83 4.73 6.02
CA ALA A 147 14.67 5.29 6.72
C ALA A 147 15.09 6.22 7.88
N ILE A 148 16.16 5.90 8.61
CA ILE A 148 16.73 6.84 9.60
C ILE A 148 17.17 8.14 8.90
N GLY A 149 17.84 8.01 7.75
CA GLY A 149 18.20 9.14 6.91
C GLY A 149 16.98 9.94 6.45
N SER A 150 15.91 9.28 5.97
CA SER A 150 14.69 9.99 5.53
C SER A 150 13.99 10.70 6.67
N ILE A 151 13.89 10.08 7.86
CA ILE A 151 13.32 10.72 9.05
C ILE A 151 14.08 12.00 9.40
N GLY A 152 15.41 11.99 9.31
CA GLY A 152 16.22 13.18 9.50
C GLY A 152 15.99 14.28 8.44
N LEU A 153 15.53 13.93 7.24
CA LEU A 153 15.26 14.89 6.15
C LEU A 153 13.84 15.46 6.17
N ILE A 154 12.85 14.69 6.63
CA ILE A 154 11.43 15.07 6.59
C ILE A 154 11.15 16.48 7.14
N PRO A 155 11.69 16.90 8.31
CA PRO A 155 11.41 18.23 8.86
C PRO A 155 11.82 19.39 7.95
N TYR A 156 12.77 19.13 7.04
CA TYR A 156 13.42 20.11 6.16
C TYR A 156 12.93 20.03 4.70
N SER A 157 11.99 19.14 4.39
CA SER A 157 11.41 19.03 3.05
C SER A 157 10.74 20.34 2.62
N ALA A 158 11.03 20.79 1.40
CA ALA A 158 10.36 21.92 0.77
C ALA A 158 8.86 21.61 0.54
N GLY A 159 7.99 22.62 0.54
CA GLY A 159 6.55 22.45 0.28
C GLY A 159 5.66 22.32 1.53
N GLY A 160 6.15 22.72 2.71
CA GLY A 160 5.35 22.85 3.93
C GLY A 160 4.81 21.51 4.48
N LEU A 161 3.82 21.58 5.38
CA LEU A 161 3.24 20.40 6.04
C LEU A 161 2.76 19.31 5.08
N ALA A 162 2.21 19.68 3.92
CA ALA A 162 1.70 18.75 2.92
C ALA A 162 2.78 17.84 2.32
N THR A 163 3.99 18.36 2.13
CA THR A 163 5.12 17.55 1.66
C THR A 163 5.72 16.72 2.78
N LYS A 164 5.83 17.29 3.98
CA LYS A 164 6.34 16.57 5.17
C LYS A 164 5.46 15.36 5.50
N SER A 165 4.14 15.51 5.43
CA SER A 165 3.20 14.40 5.65
C SER A 165 3.32 13.32 4.58
N ALA A 166 3.49 13.71 3.31
CA ALA A 166 3.71 12.78 2.20
C ALA A 166 4.97 11.92 2.41
N PHE A 167 6.11 12.53 2.74
CA PHE A 167 7.34 11.78 3.00
C PHE A 167 7.29 10.96 4.28
N THR A 168 6.56 11.42 5.30
CA THR A 168 6.33 10.64 6.53
C THR A 168 5.53 9.39 6.24
N LEU A 169 4.43 9.52 5.49
CA LEU A 169 3.61 8.40 5.07
C LEU A 169 4.39 7.45 4.16
N LEU A 170 5.13 7.98 3.19
CA LEU A 170 5.99 7.20 2.30
C LEU A 170 7.03 6.39 3.09
N THR A 171 7.74 7.03 4.03
CA THR A 171 8.71 6.36 4.90
C THR A 171 8.04 5.26 5.74
N SER A 172 6.86 5.54 6.29
CA SER A 172 6.10 4.56 7.09
C SER A 172 5.67 3.35 6.26
N ILE A 173 5.18 3.58 5.03
CA ILE A 173 4.81 2.51 4.10
C ILE A 173 6.05 1.70 3.70
N TRP A 174 7.17 2.37 3.42
CA TRP A 174 8.39 1.71 3.01
C TRP A 174 8.94 0.77 4.09
N VAL A 175 9.03 1.26 5.33
CA VAL A 175 9.46 0.44 6.49
C VAL A 175 8.42 -0.63 6.82
N GLY A 176 7.13 -0.29 6.80
CA GLY A 176 6.04 -1.21 7.11
C GLY A 176 5.95 -2.37 6.13
N THR A 177 6.03 -2.11 4.82
CA THR A 177 6.03 -3.15 3.78
C THR A 177 7.24 -4.07 3.89
N MET A 178 8.43 -3.53 4.19
CA MET A 178 9.63 -4.34 4.47
C MET A 178 9.45 -5.20 5.73
N GLY A 179 9.00 -4.61 6.83
CA GLY A 179 8.75 -5.31 8.09
C GLY A 179 7.78 -6.47 7.91
N MET A 180 6.69 -6.25 7.17
CA MET A 180 5.74 -7.30 6.81
C MET A 180 6.36 -8.37 5.92
N ALA A 181 7.13 -7.99 4.89
CA ALA A 181 7.82 -8.96 4.04
C ALA A 181 8.75 -9.86 4.86
N MET A 182 9.51 -9.29 5.78
CA MET A 182 10.44 -10.00 6.64
C MET A 182 9.73 -10.87 7.68
N ALA A 183 8.58 -10.44 8.21
CA ALA A 183 7.83 -11.19 9.20
C ALA A 183 7.47 -12.63 8.72
N TYR A 184 7.20 -12.82 7.42
CA TYR A 184 6.89 -14.13 6.85
C TYR A 184 8.10 -15.07 6.69
N VAL A 185 9.34 -14.54 6.67
CA VAL A 185 10.55 -15.35 6.39
C VAL A 185 11.53 -15.41 7.55
N LEU A 186 11.57 -14.40 8.42
CA LEU A 186 12.50 -14.35 9.54
C LEU A 186 12.27 -15.50 10.54
N PRO A 187 13.34 -16.01 11.18
CA PRO A 187 13.23 -17.07 12.19
C PRO A 187 12.50 -16.59 13.46
N LYS A 188 11.94 -17.54 14.21
CA LYS A 188 11.09 -17.27 15.39
C LYS A 188 11.81 -16.46 16.48
N TRP A 189 13.13 -16.61 16.62
CA TRP A 189 13.89 -15.85 17.62
C TRP A 189 13.96 -14.34 17.30
N ILE A 190 13.83 -13.97 16.02
CA ILE A 190 13.84 -12.57 15.56
C ILE A 190 12.40 -12.04 15.46
N ASN A 191 11.46 -12.88 15.02
CA ASN A 191 10.06 -12.52 14.89
C ASN A 191 9.18 -13.28 15.91
N PRO A 192 8.83 -12.66 17.06
CA PRO A 192 7.98 -13.31 18.06
C PRO A 192 6.56 -13.57 17.53
N PHE A 193 6.08 -12.77 16.58
CA PHE A 193 4.76 -12.91 15.96
C PHE A 193 4.69 -14.07 14.96
N LYS A 194 5.79 -14.78 14.70
CA LYS A 194 5.82 -15.91 13.77
C LYS A 194 4.85 -17.03 14.16
N SER A 195 4.52 -17.17 15.45
CA SER A 195 3.50 -18.11 15.92
C SER A 195 2.09 -17.81 15.41
N LEU A 196 1.80 -16.54 15.11
CA LEU A 196 0.50 -16.07 14.62
C LEU A 196 0.34 -16.24 13.10
N ILE A 197 1.43 -16.52 12.39
CA ILE A 197 1.46 -16.64 10.93
C ILE A 197 1.23 -18.10 10.53
N ASN A 198 0.50 -18.33 9.44
CA ASN A 198 0.29 -19.67 8.89
C ASN A 198 1.64 -20.43 8.76
N LYS A 199 1.64 -21.68 9.24
CA LYS A 199 2.82 -22.56 9.28
C LYS A 199 3.22 -23.08 7.91
N GLU A 200 2.32 -23.05 6.94
CA GLU A 200 2.54 -23.51 5.58
C GLU A 200 3.66 -22.70 4.90
N LYS A 201 4.66 -23.42 4.38
CA LYS A 201 5.86 -22.80 3.79
C LYS A 201 5.53 -22.04 2.51
N GLU A 202 4.69 -22.60 1.66
CA GLU A 202 4.33 -22.01 0.37
C GLU A 202 3.57 -20.69 0.55
N TYR A 203 2.56 -20.70 1.43
CA TYR A 203 1.84 -19.49 1.83
C TYR A 203 2.79 -18.38 2.32
N ARG A 204 3.73 -18.69 3.22
CA ARG A 204 4.68 -17.68 3.74
C ARG A 204 5.58 -17.12 2.66
N ILE A 205 6.08 -17.97 1.75
CA ILE A 205 6.92 -17.52 0.63
C ILE A 205 6.11 -16.63 -0.32
N GLN A 206 4.86 -17.01 -0.60
CA GLN A 206 3.96 -16.22 -1.44
C GLN A 206 3.71 -14.84 -0.82
N LYS A 207 3.36 -14.78 0.47
CA LYS A 207 3.13 -13.51 1.18
C LYS A 207 4.37 -12.66 1.30
N HIS A 208 5.52 -13.26 1.56
CA HIS A 208 6.80 -12.55 1.52
C HIS A 208 7.02 -11.87 0.17
N ARG A 209 6.80 -12.58 -0.95
CA ARG A 209 6.94 -12.02 -2.31
C ARG A 209 5.95 -10.88 -2.57
N GLU A 210 4.68 -11.05 -2.19
CA GLU A 210 3.66 -10.01 -2.33
C GLU A 210 4.05 -8.72 -1.58
N TRP A 211 4.56 -8.85 -0.36
CA TRP A 211 5.02 -7.69 0.42
C TRP A 211 6.32 -7.09 -0.13
N MET A 212 7.23 -7.92 -0.65
CA MET A 212 8.44 -7.45 -1.33
C MET A 212 8.12 -6.65 -2.59
N ILE A 213 7.10 -7.04 -3.38
CA ILE A 213 6.65 -6.27 -4.56
C ILE A 213 6.19 -4.88 -4.14
N ARG A 214 5.36 -4.76 -3.10
CA ARG A 214 4.92 -3.46 -2.54
C ARG A 214 6.10 -2.63 -2.06
N CYS A 215 6.99 -3.24 -1.29
CA CYS A 215 8.17 -2.58 -0.75
C CYS A 215 9.06 -2.03 -1.88
N TYR A 216 9.32 -2.84 -2.90
CA TYR A 216 10.15 -2.42 -4.02
C TYR A 216 9.47 -1.36 -4.90
N ALA A 217 8.16 -1.43 -5.10
CA ALA A 217 7.40 -0.35 -5.73
C ALA A 217 7.54 0.97 -4.95
N THR A 218 7.58 0.89 -3.62
CA THR A 218 7.83 2.04 -2.76
C THR A 218 9.23 2.64 -3.02
N VAL A 219 10.27 1.80 -3.14
CA VAL A 219 11.64 2.22 -3.52
C VAL A 219 11.68 2.89 -4.90
N MET A 220 10.97 2.32 -5.89
CA MET A 220 10.87 2.86 -7.25
C MET A 220 10.21 4.25 -7.28
N SER A 221 9.53 4.68 -6.21
CA SER A 221 8.95 6.04 -6.11
C SER A 221 10.02 7.11 -6.19
N SER A 222 11.26 6.81 -5.83
CA SER A 222 12.40 7.71 -6.05
C SER A 222 12.61 8.03 -7.54
N ILE A 223 12.41 7.04 -8.43
CA ILE A 223 12.51 7.25 -9.88
C ILE A 223 11.27 7.99 -10.38
N SER A 224 10.07 7.54 -10.00
CA SER A 224 8.81 8.17 -10.42
C SER A 224 8.74 9.65 -9.98
N LEU A 225 9.22 9.98 -8.78
CA LEU A 225 9.36 11.36 -8.29
C LEU A 225 10.16 12.21 -9.27
N ARG A 226 11.31 11.72 -9.76
CA ARG A 226 12.16 12.46 -10.72
C ARG A 226 11.47 12.65 -12.06
N VAL A 227 10.71 11.66 -12.53
CA VAL A 227 9.91 11.76 -13.75
C VAL A 227 8.84 12.84 -13.60
N TYR A 228 8.06 12.82 -12.51
CA TYR A 228 7.04 13.85 -12.27
C TYR A 228 7.64 15.25 -12.10
N LEU A 229 8.78 15.36 -11.41
CA LEU A 229 9.49 16.64 -11.28
C LEU A 229 9.95 17.17 -12.64
N ALA A 230 10.50 16.32 -13.51
CA ALA A 230 10.91 16.73 -14.85
C ALA A 230 9.71 17.20 -15.68
N LEU A 231 8.60 16.44 -15.65
CA LEU A 231 7.37 16.78 -16.37
C LEU A 231 6.78 18.12 -15.90
N PHE A 232 6.66 18.34 -14.59
CA PHE A 232 6.16 19.61 -14.07
C PHE A 232 7.14 20.77 -14.29
N THR A 233 8.45 20.52 -14.30
CA THR A 233 9.44 21.55 -14.65
C THR A 233 9.22 22.03 -16.08
N VAL A 234 9.07 21.09 -17.04
CA VAL A 234 8.77 21.43 -18.43
C VAL A 234 7.45 22.21 -18.54
N TYR A 235 6.41 21.75 -17.85
CA TYR A 235 5.11 22.46 -17.79
C TYR A 235 5.24 23.89 -17.25
N ASN A 236 5.98 24.07 -16.14
CA ASN A 236 6.18 25.38 -15.52
C ASN A 236 6.97 26.34 -16.42
N ILE A 237 7.94 25.85 -17.21
CA ILE A 237 8.67 26.66 -18.20
C ILE A 237 7.72 27.20 -19.28
N PHE A 238 6.76 26.38 -19.74
CA PHE A 238 5.74 26.86 -20.68
C PHE A 238 4.82 27.91 -20.04
N GLN A 239 4.38 27.69 -18.79
CA GLN A 239 3.53 28.65 -18.07
C GLN A 239 4.25 29.96 -17.70
N GLN A 240 5.57 29.94 -17.51
CA GLN A 240 6.36 31.16 -17.26
C GLN A 240 6.24 32.18 -18.40
N LYS A 241 6.04 31.72 -19.65
CA LYS A 241 5.81 32.59 -20.79
C LYS A 241 4.47 33.35 -20.72
N GLU A 242 3.55 32.94 -19.85
CA GLU A 242 2.24 33.56 -19.64
C GLU A 242 2.21 34.51 -18.42
N GLY A 243 3.35 34.89 -17.84
CA GLY A 243 3.43 35.88 -16.75
C GLY A 243 3.07 35.35 -15.36
N ILE A 244 3.04 34.03 -15.19
CA ILE A 244 2.74 33.34 -13.94
C ILE A 244 3.93 33.39 -12.96
N ASN A 245 3.67 33.62 -11.66
CA ASN A 245 4.67 33.45 -10.60
C ASN A 245 5.12 31.98 -10.52
N VAL A 246 6.38 31.73 -10.91
CA VAL A 246 6.98 30.40 -11.08
C VAL A 246 7.40 29.79 -9.73
N ASP A 247 7.81 30.61 -8.76
CA ASP A 247 8.37 30.14 -7.49
C ASP A 247 7.35 29.37 -6.64
N ALA A 248 6.09 29.81 -6.65
CA ALA A 248 5.00 29.07 -6.01
C ALA A 248 4.68 27.77 -6.77
N ALA A 249 4.65 27.83 -8.10
CA ALA A 249 4.32 26.67 -8.95
C ALA A 249 5.34 25.53 -8.82
N VAL A 250 6.63 25.84 -8.66
CA VAL A 250 7.67 24.82 -8.44
C VAL A 250 7.47 24.07 -7.12
N LYS A 251 7.04 24.74 -6.05
CA LYS A 251 6.81 24.11 -4.74
C LYS A 251 5.57 23.21 -4.74
N ASP A 252 4.49 23.63 -5.40
CA ASP A 252 3.28 22.82 -5.56
C ASP A 252 3.56 21.59 -6.45
N SER A 253 4.36 21.78 -7.50
CA SER A 253 4.84 20.72 -8.37
C SER A 253 5.67 19.69 -7.61
N TYR A 254 6.53 20.14 -6.68
CA TYR A 254 7.31 19.25 -5.82
C TYR A 254 6.39 18.42 -4.91
N THR A 255 5.49 19.08 -4.19
CA THR A 255 4.51 18.42 -3.31
C THR A 255 3.69 17.37 -4.07
N SER A 256 3.15 17.76 -5.24
CA SER A 256 2.38 16.87 -6.11
C SER A 256 3.21 15.68 -6.55
N SER A 257 4.44 15.90 -7.04
CA SER A 257 5.33 14.84 -7.50
C SER A 257 5.59 13.78 -6.43
N VAL A 258 5.75 14.19 -5.16
CA VAL A 258 5.92 13.26 -4.04
C VAL A 258 4.69 12.36 -3.90
N TRP A 259 3.49 12.94 -3.79
CA TRP A 259 2.25 12.17 -3.70
C TRP A 259 2.05 11.24 -4.90
N LEU A 260 2.21 11.76 -6.11
CA LEU A 260 1.99 10.98 -7.33
C LEU A 260 2.95 9.80 -7.42
N SER A 261 4.21 10.00 -7.02
CA SER A 261 5.24 8.97 -7.13
C SER A 261 4.88 7.68 -6.41
N PHE A 262 4.57 7.74 -5.11
CA PHE A 262 4.35 6.54 -4.32
C PHE A 262 2.94 6.00 -4.45
N VAL A 263 1.93 6.87 -4.61
CA VAL A 263 0.55 6.43 -4.81
C VAL A 263 0.46 5.63 -6.12
N THR A 264 1.00 6.16 -7.21
CA THR A 264 0.99 5.48 -8.52
C THR A 264 1.73 4.15 -8.44
N ASN A 265 2.90 4.12 -7.82
CA ASN A 265 3.68 2.88 -7.72
C ASN A 265 3.00 1.82 -6.85
N LEU A 266 2.36 2.20 -5.74
CA LEU A 266 1.61 1.26 -4.92
C LEU A 266 0.40 0.70 -5.66
N ILE A 267 -0.34 1.52 -6.40
CA ILE A 267 -1.45 1.06 -7.25
C ILE A 267 -0.94 0.05 -8.28
N LEU A 268 0.13 0.40 -9.00
CA LEU A 268 0.72 -0.51 -10.00
C LEU A 268 1.17 -1.82 -9.35
N SER A 269 1.71 -1.77 -8.13
CA SER A 269 2.08 -2.96 -7.38
C SER A 269 0.87 -3.85 -7.03
N GLU A 270 -0.26 -3.27 -6.63
CA GLU A 270 -1.48 -4.02 -6.34
C GLU A 270 -2.11 -4.60 -7.59
N ILE A 271 -2.14 -3.84 -8.69
CA ILE A 271 -2.62 -4.31 -9.99
C ILE A 271 -1.76 -5.51 -10.42
N TYR A 272 -0.44 -5.39 -10.36
CA TYR A 272 0.46 -6.47 -10.71
C TYR A 272 0.23 -7.73 -9.85
N ILE A 273 0.09 -7.56 -8.53
CA ILE A 273 -0.13 -8.69 -7.61
C ILE A 273 -1.44 -9.41 -7.94
N ASN A 274 -2.52 -8.67 -8.17
CA ASN A 274 -3.85 -9.25 -8.35
C ASN A 274 -4.11 -9.77 -9.76
N CYS A 275 -3.54 -9.13 -10.78
CA CYS A 275 -3.82 -9.45 -12.19
C CYS A 275 -2.79 -10.40 -12.80
N VAL A 276 -1.54 -10.38 -12.31
CA VAL A 276 -0.43 -11.14 -12.91
C VAL A 276 0.11 -12.19 -11.94
N TYR A 277 0.40 -11.83 -10.70
CA TYR A 277 1.12 -12.73 -9.79
C TYR A 277 0.25 -13.82 -9.15
N ARG A 278 -1.01 -13.52 -8.83
CA ARG A 278 -1.95 -14.47 -8.19
C ARG A 278 -2.70 -15.37 -9.19
N LYS A 279 -2.62 -15.08 -10.48
CA LYS A 279 -3.21 -15.90 -11.54
C LYS A 279 -2.19 -16.92 -12.01
#